data_AF-A0A2S6NFT9-F1
#
_entry.id   AF-A0A2S6NFT9-F1
#
_cell.length_a   1.000
_cell.length_b   1.000
_cell.length_c   1.000
_cell.angle_alpha   90.00
_cell.angle_beta   90.00
_cell.angle_gamma   90.00
#
_symmetry.space_group_name_H-M   'P 1'
#
loop_
_entity.id
_entity.type
_entity.pdbx_description
1 polymer ?
#
loop_
_entity_poly.entity_id
_entity_poly.type
_entity_poly.pdbx_seq_one_letter_code
_entity_poly.pdbx_strand_id
1 'polypeptide(L)'
;MNEVKLPEGLRPFNNFVLDVMSWLNGLAHLVLGLALGAAVLLFTWLFVQDIWNAMGADNLAQGFLHGLGTLMLLWTVSALITAEIRYMRGHKLNVDTFVEVAIVVLVRKLITMPVQSTLPSPQEYLLWVGSAVLLGLMYLIVRYAQTIDAGEETLETPQPSVIDEGRRRDKR
;
A
#
# COMPACT_ATOMS: atom_id res chain seq x y z
N MET A 1 25.90 2.45 -16.98
CA MET A 1 25.66 1.43 -15.95
C MET A 1 27.00 0.75 -15.67
N ASN A 2 27.59 1.00 -14.50
CA ASN A 2 28.88 0.42 -14.13
C ASN A 2 28.69 -1.06 -13.82
N GLU A 3 29.17 -1.94 -14.69
CA GLU A 3 29.32 -3.37 -14.39
C GLU A 3 30.31 -3.51 -13.23
N VAL A 4 29.80 -3.78 -12.03
CA VAL A 4 30.63 -4.20 -10.90
C VAL A 4 31.14 -5.60 -11.23
N LYS A 5 32.29 -5.66 -11.91
CA LYS A 5 33.01 -6.90 -12.24
C LYS A 5 33.53 -7.54 -10.94
N LEU A 6 32.71 -8.40 -10.35
CA LEU A 6 33.09 -9.25 -9.23
C LEU A 6 34.07 -10.35 -9.69
N PRO A 7 35.02 -10.76 -8.84
CA PRO A 7 35.98 -11.81 -9.15
C PRO A 7 35.26 -13.13 -9.48
N GLU A 8 35.74 -13.82 -10.51
CA GLU A 8 35.02 -14.90 -11.20
C GLU A 8 34.61 -16.08 -10.30
N GLY A 9 35.32 -16.31 -9.20
CA GLY A 9 35.05 -17.37 -8.22
C GLY A 9 33.82 -17.15 -7.33
N LEU A 10 33.28 -15.92 -7.24
CA LEU A 10 32.09 -15.61 -6.43
C LEU A 10 30.78 -15.64 -7.23
N ARG A 11 30.84 -15.82 -8.55
CA ARG A 11 29.65 -15.91 -9.42
C ARG A 11 28.70 -17.06 -9.09
N PRO A 12 29.16 -18.31 -8.84
CA PRO A 12 28.24 -19.40 -8.49
C PRO A 12 27.57 -19.17 -7.13
N PHE A 13 28.29 -18.56 -6.17
CA PHE A 13 27.73 -18.20 -4.87
C PHE A 13 26.70 -17.07 -4.99
N ASN A 14 26.98 -16.03 -5.78
CA ASN A 14 26.05 -14.94 -5.99
C ASN A 14 24.75 -15.40 -6.66
N ASN A 15 24.84 -16.23 -7.70
CA ASN A 15 23.65 -16.75 -8.38
C ASN A 15 22.81 -17.62 -7.45
N PHE A 16 23.44 -18.46 -6.61
CA PHE A 16 22.75 -19.22 -5.59
C PHE A 16 22.01 -18.33 -4.59
N VAL A 17 22.65 -17.26 -4.10
CA VAL A 17 22.01 -16.31 -3.17
C VAL A 17 20.84 -15.59 -3.82
N LEU A 18 20.98 -15.17 -5.09
CA LEU A 18 19.91 -14.52 -5.84
C LEU A 18 18.72 -15.45 -6.07
N ASP A 19 18.96 -16.72 -6.42
CA ASP A 19 17.92 -17.72 -6.60
C ASP A 19 17.16 -17.96 -5.28
N VAL A 20 17.88 -18.13 -4.17
CA VAL A 20 17.27 -18.29 -2.83
C VAL A 20 16.44 -17.07 -2.45
N MET A 21 16.96 -15.86 -2.65
CA MET A 21 16.24 -14.62 -2.35
C MET A 21 14.97 -14.50 -3.18
N SER A 22 15.03 -14.82 -4.48
CA SER A 22 13.86 -14.78 -5.35
C SER A 22 12.79 -15.81 -4.95
N TRP A 23 13.20 -17.02 -4.58
CA TRP A 23 12.32 -18.08 -4.11
C TRP A 23 11.66 -17.72 -2.77
N LEU A 24 12.44 -17.23 -1.79
CA LEU A 24 11.94 -16.77 -0.50
C LEU A 24 10.94 -15.63 -0.67
N ASN A 25 11.25 -14.68 -1.54
CA ASN A 25 10.36 -13.56 -1.79
C ASN A 25 9.04 -14.03 -2.42
N GLY A 26 9.09 -14.93 -3.41
CA GLY A 26 7.90 -15.56 -3.98
C GLY A 26 7.06 -16.31 -2.93
N LEU A 27 7.71 -17.05 -2.03
CA LEU A 27 7.03 -17.75 -0.94
C LEU A 27 6.39 -16.79 0.06
N ALA A 28 7.08 -15.71 0.44
CA ALA A 28 6.57 -14.70 1.36
C ALA A 28 5.29 -14.05 0.82
N HIS A 29 5.30 -13.69 -0.46
CA HIS A 29 4.16 -13.12 -1.16
C HIS A 29 2.97 -14.10 -1.28
N LEU A 30 3.24 -15.38 -1.57
CA LEU A 30 2.21 -16.42 -1.53
C LEU A 30 1.53 -16.54 -0.16
N VAL A 31 2.33 -16.59 0.91
CA VAL A 31 1.82 -16.67 2.29
C VAL A 31 1.04 -15.40 2.65
N LEU A 32 1.54 -14.24 2.26
CA LEU A 32 0.88 -12.95 2.50
C LEU A 32 -0.49 -12.88 1.79
N GLY A 33 -0.56 -13.26 0.52
CA GLY A 33 -1.82 -13.32 -0.23
C GLY A 33 -2.85 -14.26 0.41
N LEU A 34 -2.43 -15.44 0.87
CA LEU A 34 -3.29 -16.37 1.61
C LEU A 34 -3.78 -15.78 2.94
N ALA A 35 -2.88 -15.17 3.71
CA ALA A 35 -3.22 -14.54 4.99
C ALA A 35 -4.21 -13.38 4.81
N LEU A 36 -4.01 -12.53 3.79
CA LEU A 36 -4.93 -11.46 3.46
C LEU A 36 -6.31 -12.02 3.02
N GLY A 37 -6.34 -13.08 2.22
CA GLY A 37 -7.59 -13.76 1.86
C GLY A 37 -8.36 -14.30 3.08
N ALA A 38 -7.66 -14.94 4.01
CA ALA A 38 -8.25 -15.38 5.27
C ALA A 38 -8.74 -14.19 6.13
N ALA A 39 -7.99 -13.09 6.17
CA ALA A 39 -8.38 -11.88 6.88
C ALA A 39 -9.68 -11.27 6.32
N VAL A 40 -9.90 -11.29 5.00
CA VAL A 40 -11.18 -10.85 4.42
C VAL A 40 -12.35 -11.68 4.93
N LEU A 41 -12.21 -13.01 4.98
CA LEU A 41 -13.27 -13.89 5.48
C LEU A 41 -13.58 -13.61 6.96
N LEU A 42 -12.54 -13.47 7.79
CA LEU A 42 -12.68 -13.17 9.22
C LEU A 42 -13.30 -11.79 9.47
N PHE A 43 -12.84 -10.76 8.77
CA PHE A 43 -13.39 -9.41 8.92
C PHE A 43 -14.80 -9.30 8.37
N THR A 44 -15.14 -10.03 7.32
CA THR A 44 -16.52 -10.11 6.83
C THR A 44 -17.41 -10.73 7.88
N TRP A 45 -16.97 -11.82 8.51
CA TRP A 45 -17.70 -12.45 9.62
C TRP A 45 -17.89 -11.49 10.81
N LEU A 46 -16.83 -10.82 11.25
CA LEU A 46 -16.88 -9.79 12.30
C LEU A 46 -17.87 -8.67 11.95
N PHE A 47 -17.87 -8.21 10.70
CA PHE A 47 -18.80 -7.17 10.26
C PHE A 47 -20.26 -7.62 10.37
N VAL A 48 -20.58 -8.87 10.04
CA VAL A 48 -21.96 -9.35 10.21
C VAL A 48 -22.34 -9.43 11.70
N GLN A 49 -21.41 -9.87 12.57
CA GLN A 49 -21.63 -9.85 14.01
C GLN A 49 -21.85 -8.43 14.54
N ASP A 50 -21.10 -7.45 14.06
CA ASP A 50 -21.28 -6.04 14.41
C ASP A 50 -22.68 -5.53 14.05
N ILE A 51 -23.20 -5.91 12.87
CA ILE A 51 -24.57 -5.57 12.45
C ILE A 51 -25.60 -6.19 13.39
N TRP A 52 -25.47 -7.48 13.70
CA TRP A 52 -26.41 -8.15 14.62
C TRP A 52 -26.41 -7.52 16.01
N ASN A 53 -25.24 -7.23 16.56
CA ASN A 53 -25.10 -6.58 17.86
C ASN A 53 -25.69 -5.16 17.85
N ALA A 54 -25.48 -4.40 16.78
CA ALA A 54 -26.02 -3.05 16.63
C ALA A 54 -27.56 -3.04 16.56
N MET A 55 -28.18 -4.03 15.92
CA MET A 55 -29.65 -4.15 15.88
C MET A 55 -30.27 -4.51 17.23
N GLY A 56 -29.53 -5.20 18.11
CA GLY A 56 -30.01 -5.62 19.43
C GLY A 56 -29.78 -4.63 20.56
N ALA A 57 -28.95 -3.59 20.36
CA ALA A 57 -28.63 -2.60 21.38
C ALA A 57 -29.36 -1.27 21.13
N ASP A 58 -29.89 -0.64 22.18
CA ASP A 58 -30.55 0.69 22.13
C ASP A 58 -29.62 1.86 21.70
N ASN A 59 -28.38 1.58 21.30
CA ASN A 59 -27.40 2.56 20.85
C ASN A 59 -26.90 2.27 19.42
N LEU A 60 -27.76 2.61 18.45
CA LEU A 60 -27.47 2.49 17.02
C LEU A 60 -26.22 3.29 16.58
N ALA A 61 -25.93 4.42 17.22
CA ALA A 61 -24.78 5.26 16.87
C ALA A 61 -23.45 4.58 17.21
N GLN A 62 -23.37 3.93 18.38
CA GLN A 62 -22.19 3.16 18.77
C GLN A 62 -21.99 1.94 17.85
N GLY A 63 -23.08 1.22 17.54
CA GLY A 63 -23.03 0.09 16.59
C GLY A 63 -22.60 0.51 15.18
N PHE A 64 -23.09 1.66 14.70
CA PHE A 64 -22.71 2.23 13.41
C PHE A 64 -21.22 2.60 13.35
N LEU A 65 -20.70 3.31 14.37
CA LEU A 65 -19.29 3.68 14.42
C LEU A 65 -18.36 2.45 14.50
N HIS A 66 -18.78 1.42 15.23
CA HIS A 66 -18.05 0.15 15.30
C HIS A 66 -18.03 -0.55 13.93
N GLY A 67 -19.20 -0.71 13.29
CA GLY A 67 -19.32 -1.33 11.98
C GLY A 67 -18.57 -0.57 10.88
N LEU A 68 -18.61 0.77 10.89
CA LEU A 68 -17.81 1.62 10.00
C LEU A 68 -16.31 1.37 10.20
N GLY A 69 -15.88 1.22 11.45
CA GLY A 69 -14.51 0.85 11.78
C GLY A 69 -14.11 -0.51 11.18
N THR A 70 -15.00 -1.50 11.19
CA THR A 70 -14.75 -2.81 10.58
C THR A 70 -14.74 -2.75 9.05
N LEU A 71 -15.61 -1.93 8.42
CA LEU A 71 -15.60 -1.70 6.97
C LEU A 71 -14.30 -1.05 6.49
N MET A 72 -13.73 -0.12 7.25
CA MET A 72 -12.42 0.49 6.92
C MET A 72 -11.29 -0.55 6.92
N LEU A 73 -11.36 -1.57 7.77
CA LEU A 73 -10.41 -2.70 7.74
C LEU A 73 -10.59 -3.55 6.49
N LEU A 74 -11.84 -3.86 6.11
CA LEU A 74 -12.13 -4.61 4.88
C LEU A 74 -11.59 -3.89 3.64
N TRP A 75 -11.82 -2.57 3.57
CA TRP A 75 -11.25 -1.75 2.50
C TRP A 75 -9.71 -1.81 2.50
N THR A 76 -9.10 -1.69 3.69
CA THR A 76 -7.64 -1.74 3.84
C THR A 76 -7.06 -3.06 3.36
N VAL A 77 -7.64 -4.19 3.77
CA VAL A 77 -7.20 -5.52 3.33
C VAL A 77 -7.40 -5.69 1.82
N SER A 78 -8.50 -5.16 1.26
CA SER A 78 -8.73 -5.17 -0.18
C SER A 78 -7.65 -4.39 -0.95
N ALA A 79 -7.22 -3.23 -0.44
CA ALA A 79 -6.12 -2.45 -1.00
C ALA A 79 -4.79 -3.23 -0.94
N LEU A 80 -4.51 -3.91 0.16
CA LEU A 80 -3.32 -4.75 0.31
C LEU A 80 -3.34 -5.97 -0.63
N ILE A 81 -4.49 -6.63 -0.81
CA ILE A 81 -4.64 -7.71 -1.79
C ILE A 81 -4.38 -7.18 -3.20
N THR A 82 -4.86 -5.98 -3.51
CA THR A 82 -4.63 -5.35 -4.81
C THR A 82 -3.14 -5.06 -5.03
N ALA A 83 -2.43 -4.61 -3.99
CA ALA A 83 -0.97 -4.44 -4.04
C ALA A 83 -0.26 -5.79 -4.26
N GLU A 84 -0.72 -6.85 -3.60
CA GLU A 84 -0.16 -8.19 -3.73
C GLU A 84 -0.36 -8.77 -5.13
N ILE A 85 -1.56 -8.64 -5.70
CA ILE A 85 -1.86 -9.04 -7.08
C ILE A 85 -0.98 -8.26 -8.07
N ARG A 86 -0.76 -6.97 -7.84
CA ARG A 86 0.08 -6.12 -8.68
C ARG A 86 1.54 -6.59 -8.65
N TYR A 87 2.04 -6.93 -7.46
CA TYR A 87 3.38 -7.49 -7.29
C TYR A 87 3.53 -8.81 -8.06
N MET A 88 2.58 -9.74 -7.92
CA MET A 88 2.59 -11.02 -8.65
C MET A 88 2.51 -10.86 -10.17
N ARG A 89 1.91 -9.76 -10.66
CA ARG A 89 1.90 -9.39 -12.09
C ARG A 89 3.20 -8.73 -12.56
N GLY A 90 4.25 -8.72 -11.75
CA GLY A 90 5.56 -8.16 -12.07
C GLY A 90 5.63 -6.63 -12.09
N HIS A 91 4.59 -5.94 -11.59
CA HIS A 91 4.60 -4.48 -11.48
C HIS A 91 5.30 -4.07 -10.18
N LYS A 92 5.94 -2.89 -10.19
CA LYS A 92 6.54 -2.34 -8.97
C LYS A 92 5.46 -2.09 -7.91
N LEU A 93 5.80 -2.38 -6.66
CA LEU A 93 4.98 -2.01 -5.50
C LEU A 93 5.12 -0.51 -5.28
N ASN A 94 4.01 0.22 -5.46
CA ASN A 94 4.01 1.65 -5.22
C ASN A 94 3.86 1.92 -3.72
N VAL A 95 4.78 2.71 -3.17
CA VAL A 95 4.80 3.07 -1.73
C VAL A 95 3.54 3.87 -1.34
N ASP A 96 2.90 4.56 -2.30
CA ASP A 96 1.68 5.33 -2.08
C ASP A 96 0.54 4.50 -1.45
N THR A 97 0.36 3.26 -1.92
CA THR A 97 -0.70 2.35 -1.48
C THR A 97 -0.50 1.98 0.00
N PHE A 98 0.74 1.78 0.43
CA PHE A 98 1.06 1.48 1.82
C PHE A 98 0.82 2.68 2.73
N VAL A 99 1.15 3.89 2.28
CA VAL A 99 0.89 5.12 3.05
C VAL A 99 -0.61 5.40 3.16
N GLU A 100 -1.35 5.19 2.08
CA GLU A 100 -2.82 5.32 2.06
C GLU A 100 -3.47 4.38 3.08
N VAL A 101 -3.07 3.11 3.07
CA VAL A 101 -3.50 2.10 4.05
C VAL A 101 -3.15 2.53 5.48
N ALA A 102 -1.93 3.00 5.74
CA ALA A 102 -1.51 3.43 7.07
C ALA A 102 -2.35 4.60 7.60
N ILE A 103 -2.67 5.57 6.74
CA ILE A 103 -3.56 6.69 7.08
C ILE A 103 -4.95 6.18 7.44
N VAL A 104 -5.54 5.28 6.63
CA VAL A 104 -6.90 4.77 6.89
C VAL A 104 -6.97 4.00 8.21
N VAL A 105 -5.98 3.16 8.52
CA VAL A 105 -5.92 2.43 9.79
C VAL A 105 -5.85 3.38 10.99
N LEU A 106 -5.10 4.47 10.86
CA LEU A 106 -4.99 5.45 11.91
C LEU A 106 -6.27 6.29 12.08
N VAL A 107 -6.86 6.73 10.96
CA VAL A 107 -8.15 7.44 10.96
C VAL A 107 -9.22 6.57 11.62
N ARG A 108 -9.25 5.26 11.32
CA ARG A 108 -10.12 4.30 12.02
C ARG A 108 -9.91 4.35 13.53
N LYS A 109 -8.66 4.34 14.01
CA LYS A 109 -8.36 4.40 15.45
C LYS A 109 -8.90 5.70 16.08
N LEU A 110 -8.78 6.83 15.38
CA LEU A 110 -9.31 8.11 15.85
C LEU A 110 -10.85 8.14 15.90
N ILE A 111 -11.53 7.58 14.90
CA ILE A 111 -13.01 7.54 14.87
C ILE A 111 -13.58 6.59 15.94
N THR A 112 -12.91 5.47 16.17
CA THR A 112 -13.34 4.44 17.14
C THR A 112 -12.88 4.71 18.58
N MET A 113 -12.20 5.82 18.84
CA MET A 113 -11.70 6.14 20.19
C MET A 113 -12.75 6.84 21.08
N PRO A 114 -13.50 7.87 20.63
CA PRO A 114 -14.53 8.52 21.45
C PRO A 114 -15.69 7.63 21.86
N VAL A 115 -15.89 6.50 21.15
CA VAL A 115 -16.96 5.55 21.45
C VAL A 115 -16.67 4.68 22.69
N GLN A 116 -15.45 4.74 23.22
CA GLN A 116 -15.06 3.99 24.41
C GLN A 116 -15.49 4.76 25.67
N SER A 117 -16.07 4.04 26.62
CA SER A 117 -16.62 4.62 27.86
C SER A 117 -15.58 5.24 28.79
N THR A 118 -14.29 5.00 28.52
CA THR A 118 -13.16 5.61 29.22
C THR A 118 -12.48 6.62 28.30
N LEU A 119 -12.61 7.91 28.62
CA LEU A 119 -11.86 8.95 27.91
C LEU A 119 -10.36 8.72 28.15
N PRO A 120 -9.55 8.57 27.08
CA PRO A 120 -8.11 8.42 27.23
C PRO A 120 -7.50 9.68 27.85
N SER A 121 -6.30 9.55 28.43
CA SER A 121 -5.60 10.70 28.97
C SER A 121 -5.41 11.76 27.86
N PRO A 122 -5.49 13.07 28.17
CA PRO A 122 -5.30 14.12 27.17
C PRO A 122 -3.97 13.99 26.39
N GLN A 123 -2.95 13.44 27.04
CA GLN A 123 -1.65 13.17 26.44
C GLN A 123 -1.70 12.06 25.38
N GLU A 124 -2.39 10.94 25.66
CA GLU A 124 -2.57 9.87 24.67
C GLU A 124 -3.35 10.36 23.45
N TYR A 125 -4.44 11.11 23.66
CA TYR A 125 -5.21 11.68 22.57
C TYR A 125 -4.35 12.60 21.68
N LEU A 126 -3.54 13.46 22.29
CA LEU A 126 -2.63 14.34 21.56
C LEU A 126 -1.57 13.57 20.77
N LEU A 127 -1.05 12.47 21.32
CA LEU A 127 -0.09 11.60 20.61
C LEU A 127 -0.73 10.97 19.37
N TRP A 128 -1.95 10.43 19.48
CA TRP A 128 -2.66 9.83 18.33
C TRP A 128 -2.95 10.85 17.23
N VAL A 129 -3.42 12.05 17.60
CA VAL A 129 -3.63 13.14 16.66
C VAL A 129 -2.31 13.60 16.04
N GLY A 130 -1.24 13.73 16.84
CA GLY A 130 0.10 14.07 16.36
C GLY A 130 0.65 13.05 15.36
N SER A 131 0.47 11.75 15.63
CA SER A 131 0.81 10.69 14.68
C SER A 131 0.03 10.81 13.37
N ALA A 132 -1.23 11.23 13.42
CA ALA A 132 -2.06 11.41 12.22
C ALA A 132 -1.59 12.56 11.35
N VAL A 133 -1.24 13.67 11.98
CA VAL A 133 -0.64 14.81 11.28
C VAL A 133 0.69 14.41 10.64
N LEU A 134 1.55 13.69 11.37
CA LEU A 134 2.85 13.27 10.86
C LEU A 134 2.73 12.28 9.67
N LEU A 135 1.78 11.33 9.74
CA LEU A 135 1.50 10.41 8.64
C LEU A 135 0.91 11.14 7.42
N GLY A 136 0.04 12.12 7.63
CA GLY A 136 -0.44 13.00 6.56
C GLY A 136 0.69 13.79 5.89
N LEU A 137 1.64 14.29 6.67
CA LEU A 137 2.83 14.96 6.14
C LEU A 137 3.71 13.99 5.34
N MET A 138 3.92 12.76 5.83
CA MET A 138 4.65 11.71 5.11
C MET A 138 4.01 11.40 3.75
N TYR A 139 2.69 11.36 3.68
CA TYR A 139 1.97 11.19 2.41
C TYR A 139 2.25 12.31 1.41
N LEU A 140 2.25 13.57 1.86
CA LEU A 140 2.59 14.70 1.01
C LEU A 140 4.02 14.59 0.46
N ILE A 141 4.98 14.21 1.30
CA ILE A 141 6.38 14.04 0.90
C ILE A 141 6.51 12.93 -0.13
N VAL A 142 5.92 11.76 0.12
CA VAL A 142 5.97 10.61 -0.81
C VAL A 142 5.33 10.98 -2.14
N ARG A 143 4.18 11.65 -2.11
CA ARG A 143 3.47 12.07 -3.32
C ARG A 143 4.27 13.09 -4.12
N TYR A 144 4.90 14.05 -3.45
CA TYR A 144 5.73 15.06 -4.09
C TYR A 144 6.99 14.44 -4.72
N ALA A 145 7.68 13.56 -4.01
CA ALA A 145 8.86 12.85 -4.52
C ALA A 145 8.56 12.05 -5.80
N GLN A 146 7.45 11.30 -5.82
CA GLN A 146 7.02 10.56 -7.01
C GLN A 146 6.67 11.46 -8.21
N THR A 147 6.19 12.68 -7.94
CA THR A 147 5.85 13.64 -9.00
C THR A 147 7.11 14.21 -9.66
N ILE A 148 8.20 14.36 -8.90
CA ILE A 148 9.50 14.80 -9.44
C ILE A 148 10.10 13.73 -10.35
N ASP A 149 10.14 12.46 -9.91
CA ASP A 149 10.68 11.35 -10.71
C ASP A 149 9.95 11.22 -12.07
N ALA A 150 8.63 11.40 -12.09
CA ALA A 150 7.84 11.34 -13.32
C ALA A 150 8.13 12.51 -14.30
N GLY A 151 8.63 13.64 -13.79
CA GLY A 151 9.03 14.78 -14.63
C GLY A 151 10.33 14.54 -15.39
N GLU A 152 11.29 13.81 -14.82
CA GLU A 152 12.60 13.57 -15.42
C GLU A 152 12.54 12.62 -16.63
N GLU A 153 11.72 11.56 -16.60
CA GLU A 153 11.54 10.64 -17.75
C GLU A 153 11.01 11.33 -19.02
N THR A 154 10.27 12.44 -18.87
CA THR A 154 9.72 13.19 -20.02
C THR A 154 10.74 14.09 -20.73
N LEU A 155 11.86 14.40 -20.08
CA LEU A 155 12.92 15.26 -20.63
C LEU A 155 14.02 14.48 -21.34
N GLU A 156 14.15 13.17 -21.06
CA GLU A 156 15.16 12.30 -21.66
C GLU A 156 14.73 11.57 -22.95
N THR A 157 13.45 11.66 -23.34
CA THR A 157 13.01 11.12 -24.64
C THR A 157 13.04 12.22 -25.70
N PRO A 158 14.02 12.24 -26.62
CA PRO A 158 13.94 13.13 -27.76
C PRO A 158 12.72 12.68 -28.56
N GLN A 159 11.68 13.52 -28.63
CA GLN A 159 10.61 13.29 -29.59
C GLN A 159 11.26 13.08 -30.95
N PRO A 160 10.99 11.96 -31.64
CA PRO A 160 11.46 11.80 -33.01
C PRO A 160 10.89 12.97 -33.78
N SER A 161 11.78 13.86 -34.22
CA SER A 161 11.40 15.05 -34.98
C SER A 161 10.56 14.56 -36.16
N VAL A 162 9.29 14.99 -36.19
CA VAL A 162 8.32 14.76 -37.27
C VAL A 162 8.84 15.23 -38.66
N ILE A 163 10.04 15.81 -38.68
CA ILE A 163 10.74 16.36 -39.84
C ILE A 163 11.49 15.28 -40.67
N ASP A 164 11.75 14.06 -40.16
CA ASP A 164 12.54 13.05 -40.91
C ASP A 164 11.70 12.09 -41.80
N GLU A 165 10.38 12.03 -41.66
CA GLU A 165 9.54 11.15 -42.51
C GLU A 165 9.37 11.68 -43.94
N GLY A 166 9.51 12.99 -44.16
CA GLY A 166 9.36 13.61 -45.48
C GLY A 166 10.51 13.32 -46.46
N ARG A 167 11.70 12.95 -45.97
CA ARG A 167 12.90 12.76 -46.82
C ARG A 167 13.09 11.32 -47.29
N ARG A 168 12.46 10.33 -46.64
CA ARG A 168 12.58 8.92 -47.01
C ARG A 168 11.66 8.48 -48.15
N ARG A 169 10.62 9.27 -48.46
CA ARG A 169 9.64 8.93 -49.50
C ARG A 169 10.06 9.36 -50.92
N ASP A 170 11.08 10.18 -51.05
CA ASP A 170 11.59 10.70 -52.34
C ASP A 170 12.79 9.89 -52.90
N LYS A 171 13.10 8.74 -52.28
CA LYS A 171 14.22 7.86 -52.70
C LYS A 171 13.81 6.41 -52.96
N ARG A 172 12.52 6.15 -53.21
CA ARG A 172 12.05 4.82 -53.63
C ARG A 172 11.25 4.93 -54.91
#